data_AF-A0A954UC49-F1
#
_entry.id   AF-A0A954UC49-F1
#
_cell.length_a   1.000
_cell.length_b   1.000
_cell.length_c   1.000
_cell.angle_alpha   90.00
_cell.angle_beta   90.00
_cell.angle_gamma   90.00
#
_symmetry.space_group_name_H-M   'P 1'
#
loop_
_entity.id
_entity.type
_entity.pdbx_description
1 polymer ?
#
loop_
_entity_poly.entity_id
_entity_poly.type
_entity_poly.pdbx_seq_one_letter_code
_entity_poly.pdbx_strand_id
1 'polypeptide(L)'
;ESSPKPEFTIGIVDDVTNLSLSYDADRVSESNQVTRAVFYGLGSDGTVGATKNSAKIIGENTPLHVQGYFVYDSKKSGAITVSHLRFSPQPIQSTYLIQKANFVACHQFQFVDRLDMLELATPGATFLLNSPFSADEVWQQFPVAMQQQLIEKKLKLYVVDAAKVASDAGLAGRINTVMQT
;
A
#
# COMPACT_ATOMS: atom_id res chain seq x y z
N GLU A 1 -3.78 0.62 -42.02
CA GLU A 1 -4.48 -0.46 -41.30
C GLU A 1 -3.57 -0.98 -40.19
N SER A 2 -4.07 -1.18 -38.98
CA SER A 2 -3.33 -1.87 -37.93
C SER A 2 -3.40 -3.37 -38.20
N SER A 3 -2.28 -4.00 -38.56
CA SER A 3 -2.18 -5.47 -38.60
C SER A 3 -1.96 -5.98 -37.18
N PRO A 4 -2.97 -6.55 -36.50
CA PRO A 4 -2.78 -7.06 -35.14
C PRO A 4 -1.74 -8.18 -35.14
N LYS A 5 -0.88 -8.23 -34.10
CA LYS A 5 0.07 -9.33 -33.94
C LYS A 5 -0.72 -10.63 -33.67
N PRO A 6 -0.52 -11.70 -34.46
CA PRO A 6 -1.22 -12.98 -34.25
C PRO A 6 -0.74 -13.70 -32.98
N GLU A 7 0.55 -13.54 -32.66
CA GLU A 7 1.19 -14.04 -31.45
C GLU A 7 1.82 -12.86 -30.72
N PHE A 8 1.60 -12.77 -29.40
CA PHE A 8 2.09 -11.67 -28.60
C PHE A 8 2.22 -12.03 -27.13
N THR A 9 2.97 -11.22 -26.39
CA THR A 9 3.07 -11.29 -24.93
C THR A 9 2.55 -9.98 -24.30
N ILE A 10 1.99 -10.06 -23.09
CA ILE A 10 1.54 -8.91 -22.29
C ILE A 10 2.16 -9.02 -20.90
N GLY A 11 2.64 -7.91 -20.36
CA GLY A 11 3.18 -7.82 -19.00
C GLY A 11 4.71 -7.94 -18.90
N ILE A 12 5.41 -8.08 -20.02
CA ILE A 12 6.88 -8.03 -20.09
C ILE A 12 7.33 -7.11 -21.22
N VAL A 13 8.54 -6.57 -21.11
CA VAL A 13 9.27 -6.01 -22.25
C VAL A 13 10.09 -7.13 -22.85
N ASP A 14 9.65 -7.63 -24.00
CA ASP A 14 10.38 -8.63 -24.77
C ASP A 14 11.11 -7.92 -25.91
N ASP A 15 12.36 -7.58 -25.65
CA ASP A 15 13.30 -6.92 -26.57
C ASP A 15 14.11 -7.93 -27.41
N VAL A 16 13.92 -9.23 -27.20
CA VAL A 16 14.57 -10.31 -27.96
C VAL A 16 13.70 -10.73 -29.13
N THR A 17 12.45 -11.15 -28.87
CA THR A 17 11.54 -11.61 -29.92
C THR A 17 10.55 -10.55 -30.38
N ASN A 18 10.53 -9.38 -29.72
CA ASN A 18 9.66 -8.24 -30.05
C ASN A 18 8.18 -8.60 -30.10
N LEU A 19 7.74 -9.60 -29.33
CA LEU A 19 6.35 -10.05 -29.25
C LEU A 19 5.53 -9.25 -28.23
N SER A 20 6.19 -8.53 -27.33
CA SER A 20 5.52 -7.71 -26.33
C SER A 20 4.59 -6.66 -26.96
N LEU A 21 3.41 -6.47 -26.35
CA LEU A 21 2.51 -5.37 -26.67
C LEU A 21 2.73 -4.21 -25.71
N SER A 22 2.77 -2.99 -26.25
CA SER A 22 2.72 -1.76 -25.46
C SER A 22 1.31 -1.60 -24.86
N TYR A 23 1.26 -1.30 -23.57
CA TYR A 23 0.02 -0.95 -22.88
C TYR A 23 0.28 0.21 -21.93
N ASP A 24 -0.78 0.94 -21.59
CA ASP A 24 -0.73 1.98 -20.57
C ASP A 24 -0.83 1.35 -19.18
N ALA A 25 0.30 1.26 -18.49
CA ALA A 25 0.38 0.72 -17.14
C ALA A 25 -0.25 1.63 -16.08
N ASP A 26 -0.46 2.92 -16.38
CA ASP A 26 -1.07 3.89 -15.46
C ASP A 26 -2.59 3.90 -15.53
N ARG A 27 -3.19 3.13 -16.45
CA ARG A 27 -4.63 3.09 -16.65
C ARG A 27 -5.32 2.40 -15.48
N VAL A 28 -6.17 3.15 -14.79
CA VAL A 28 -7.06 2.61 -13.75
C VAL A 28 -8.48 2.50 -14.28
N SER A 29 -9.07 1.31 -14.19
CA SER A 29 -10.46 1.02 -14.56
C SER A 29 -11.45 1.10 -13.39
N GLU A 30 -10.96 1.21 -12.16
CA GLU A 30 -11.78 1.26 -10.95
C GLU A 30 -12.51 2.60 -10.80
N SER A 31 -13.75 2.54 -10.28
CA SER A 31 -14.52 3.73 -9.92
C SER A 31 -13.83 4.52 -8.80
N ASN A 32 -14.00 5.84 -8.79
CA ASN A 32 -13.54 6.71 -7.70
C ASN A 32 -14.22 6.42 -6.34
N GLN A 33 -15.30 5.63 -6.33
CA GLN A 33 -15.96 5.16 -5.12
C GLN A 33 -15.24 3.98 -4.44
N VAL A 34 -14.22 3.40 -5.09
CA VAL A 34 -13.43 2.31 -4.52
C VAL A 34 -12.31 2.90 -3.66
N THR A 35 -12.38 2.63 -2.36
CA THR A 35 -11.25 2.91 -1.46
C THR A 35 -10.18 1.87 -1.70
N ARG A 36 -8.97 2.32 -2.05
CA ARG A 36 -7.80 1.49 -2.29
C ARG A 36 -6.74 1.79 -1.25
N ALA A 37 -6.44 0.79 -0.41
CA ALA A 37 -5.50 0.92 0.69
C ALA A 37 -4.34 -0.08 0.56
N VAL A 38 -3.12 0.40 0.73
CA VAL A 38 -1.90 -0.42 0.69
C VAL A 38 -1.15 -0.29 2.01
N PHE A 39 -0.76 -1.42 2.60
CA PHE A 39 -0.08 -1.48 3.89
C PHE A 39 1.25 -2.21 3.74
N TYR A 40 2.34 -1.52 4.05
CA TYR A 40 3.70 -2.06 4.08
C TYR A 40 4.06 -2.45 5.52
N GLY A 41 4.29 -3.74 5.73
CA GLY A 41 4.67 -4.30 7.02
C GLY A 41 5.84 -5.26 6.92
N LEU A 42 6.31 -5.73 8.07
CA LEU A 42 7.31 -6.78 8.19
C LEU A 42 6.66 -8.13 8.47
N GLY A 43 7.25 -9.20 7.95
CA GLY A 43 6.89 -10.56 8.32
C GLY A 43 6.94 -10.72 9.85
N SER A 44 5.82 -11.13 10.43
CA SER A 44 5.58 -11.31 11.87
C SER A 44 5.32 -10.05 12.71
N ASP A 45 5.15 -8.86 12.12
CA ASP A 45 4.79 -7.66 12.88
C ASP A 45 3.27 -7.50 13.16
N GLY A 46 2.46 -8.39 12.60
CA GLY A 46 1.01 -8.41 12.77
C GLY A 46 0.21 -7.58 11.76
N THR A 47 0.86 -6.86 10.84
CA THR A 47 0.22 -6.01 9.82
C THR A 47 -0.81 -6.77 8.99
N VAL A 48 -0.42 -7.90 8.41
CA VAL A 48 -1.30 -8.76 7.62
C VAL A 48 -2.51 -9.23 8.43
N GLY A 49 -2.31 -9.60 9.70
CA GLY A 49 -3.37 -10.06 10.60
C GLY A 49 -4.38 -8.95 10.90
N ALA A 50 -3.89 -7.77 11.28
CA ALA A 50 -4.70 -6.58 11.52
C ALA A 50 -5.47 -6.15 10.25
N THR A 51 -4.82 -6.24 9.09
CA THR A 51 -5.43 -5.88 7.80
C THR A 51 -6.54 -6.87 7.40
N LYS A 52 -6.32 -8.19 7.59
CA LYS A 52 -7.37 -9.20 7.43
C LYS A 52 -8.54 -8.97 8.39
N ASN A 53 -8.25 -8.64 9.64
CA ASN A 53 -9.27 -8.35 10.63
C ASN A 53 -10.07 -7.09 10.27
N SER A 54 -9.42 -6.03 9.81
CA SER A 54 -10.07 -4.81 9.32
C SER A 54 -10.99 -5.08 8.14
N ALA A 55 -10.54 -5.89 7.17
CA ALA A 55 -11.36 -6.33 6.05
C ALA A 55 -12.61 -7.10 6.52
N LYS A 56 -12.45 -7.99 7.52
CA LYS A 56 -13.57 -8.73 8.12
C LYS A 56 -14.55 -7.79 8.82
N ILE A 57 -14.06 -6.87 9.66
CA ILE A 57 -14.91 -5.90 10.38
C ILE A 57 -15.73 -5.07 9.37
N ILE A 58 -15.10 -4.54 8.33
CA ILE A 58 -15.80 -3.73 7.32
C ILE A 58 -16.82 -4.58 6.56
N GLY A 59 -16.47 -5.80 6.15
CA GLY A 59 -17.36 -6.67 5.40
C GLY A 59 -18.55 -7.20 6.20
N GLU A 60 -18.40 -7.38 7.52
CA GLU A 60 -19.47 -7.85 8.40
C GLU A 60 -20.35 -6.72 8.95
N ASN A 61 -19.83 -5.50 9.06
CA ASN A 61 -20.53 -4.38 9.71
C ASN A 61 -20.94 -3.24 8.75
N THR A 62 -20.70 -3.40 7.44
CA THR A 62 -21.10 -2.41 6.42
C THR A 62 -21.67 -3.11 5.19
N PRO A 63 -22.45 -2.41 4.34
CA PRO A 63 -22.92 -2.97 3.07
C PRO A 63 -21.83 -3.00 1.98
N LEU A 64 -20.58 -2.65 2.30
CA LEU A 64 -19.50 -2.58 1.32
C LEU A 64 -18.99 -3.98 0.95
N HIS A 65 -18.68 -4.15 -0.32
CA HIS A 65 -17.86 -5.25 -0.80
C HIS A 65 -16.41 -5.02 -0.37
N VAL A 66 -15.76 -6.08 0.09
CA VAL A 66 -14.38 -6.04 0.57
C VAL A 66 -13.54 -7.07 -0.18
N GLN A 67 -12.34 -6.65 -0.59
CA GLN A 67 -11.34 -7.53 -1.18
C GLN A 67 -10.02 -7.31 -0.47
N GLY A 68 -9.33 -8.40 -0.12
CA GLY A 68 -7.98 -8.37 0.41
C GLY A 68 -7.06 -9.33 -0.32
N TYR A 69 -5.88 -8.83 -0.72
CA TYR A 69 -4.80 -9.62 -1.29
C TYR A 69 -3.50 -9.33 -0.56
N PHE A 70 -2.71 -10.35 -0.26
CA PHE A 70 -1.55 -10.24 0.62
C PHE A 70 -0.33 -10.81 -0.08
N VAL A 71 0.63 -9.93 -0.37
CA VAL A 71 1.92 -10.28 -0.96
C VAL A 71 2.91 -10.55 0.17
N TYR A 72 3.54 -11.72 0.13
CA TYR A 72 4.60 -12.12 1.03
C TYR A 72 5.87 -12.35 0.24
N ASP A 73 7.01 -11.99 0.82
CA ASP A 73 8.28 -12.49 0.34
C ASP A 73 8.40 -14.01 0.61
N SER A 74 9.22 -14.67 -0.20
CA SER A 74 9.70 -16.04 -0.02
C SER A 74 10.37 -16.30 1.34
N LYS A 75 10.93 -15.27 1.98
CA LYS A 75 11.62 -15.39 3.28
C LYS A 75 10.62 -15.52 4.43
N LYS A 76 10.86 -16.53 5.29
CA LYS A 76 9.97 -16.92 6.40
C LYS A 76 9.83 -15.86 7.52
N SER A 77 10.82 -14.98 7.72
CA SER A 77 10.77 -13.93 8.74
C SER A 77 11.56 -12.68 8.31
N GLY A 78 11.16 -11.51 8.84
CA GLY A 78 11.86 -10.24 8.59
C GLY A 78 11.75 -9.71 7.16
N ALA A 79 10.85 -10.28 6.37
CA ALA A 79 10.67 -9.93 4.97
C ALA A 79 9.54 -8.93 4.79
N ILE A 80 9.54 -8.20 3.68
CA ILE A 80 8.50 -7.20 3.41
C ILE A 80 7.18 -7.92 3.11
N THR A 81 6.10 -7.38 3.63
CA THR A 81 4.74 -7.78 3.30
C THR A 81 3.99 -6.56 2.77
N VAL A 82 3.21 -6.75 1.71
CA VAL A 82 2.36 -5.71 1.13
C VAL A 82 0.93 -6.21 1.11
N SER A 83 0.06 -5.55 1.87
CA SER A 83 -1.35 -5.88 1.92
C SER A 83 -2.14 -4.90 1.07
N HIS A 84 -2.92 -5.41 0.13
CA HIS A 84 -3.80 -4.65 -0.74
C HIS A 84 -5.25 -4.85 -0.32
N LEU A 85 -5.90 -3.78 0.14
CA LEU A 85 -7.32 -3.79 0.48
C LEU A 85 -8.13 -2.88 -0.44
N ARG A 86 -9.29 -3.37 -0.84
CA ARG A 86 -10.31 -2.60 -1.54
C ARG A 86 -11.64 -2.65 -0.79
N PHE A 87 -12.31 -1.52 -0.71
CA PHE A 87 -13.67 -1.41 -0.20
C PHE A 87 -14.52 -0.63 -1.21
N SER A 88 -15.73 -1.12 -1.49
CA SER A 88 -16.56 -0.54 -2.56
C SER A 88 -18.04 -0.77 -2.30
N PRO A 89 -18.93 0.19 -2.65
CA PRO A 89 -20.37 -0.05 -2.65
C PRO A 89 -20.82 -1.01 -3.77
N GLN A 90 -19.96 -1.28 -4.75
CA GLN A 90 -20.21 -2.19 -5.88
C GLN A 90 -19.30 -3.43 -5.80
N PRO A 91 -19.69 -4.58 -6.39
CA PRO A 91 -18.85 -5.77 -6.45
C PRO A 91 -17.45 -5.49 -7.01
N ILE A 92 -16.42 -6.00 -6.34
CA ILE A 92 -15.02 -5.77 -6.71
C ILE A 92 -14.55 -6.89 -7.63
N GLN A 93 -14.24 -6.55 -8.89
CA GLN A 93 -13.74 -7.48 -9.90
C GLN A 93 -12.24 -7.31 -10.19
N SER A 94 -11.56 -6.40 -9.49
CA SER A 94 -10.14 -6.09 -9.70
C SER A 94 -9.24 -7.22 -9.19
N THR A 95 -8.97 -8.21 -10.04
CA THR A 95 -8.10 -9.36 -9.77
C THR A 95 -6.62 -9.06 -10.00
N TYR A 96 -6.17 -7.85 -9.64
CA TYR A 96 -4.80 -7.37 -9.79
C TYR A 96 -4.40 -6.50 -8.58
N LEU A 97 -3.09 -6.29 -8.39
CA LEU A 97 -2.55 -5.46 -7.30
C LEU A 97 -3.03 -4.01 -7.40
N ILE A 98 -3.08 -3.29 -6.28
CA ILE A 98 -3.41 -1.87 -6.32
C ILE A 98 -2.25 -1.11 -6.95
N GLN A 99 -2.52 -0.44 -8.07
CA GLN A 99 -1.55 0.42 -8.76
C GLN A 99 -1.70 1.91 -8.36
N LYS A 100 -2.90 2.29 -7.90
CA LYS A 100 -3.20 3.65 -7.44
C LYS A 100 -4.01 3.58 -6.13
N ALA A 101 -3.43 4.07 -5.05
CA ALA A 101 -3.94 3.99 -3.69
C ALA A 101 -4.41 5.37 -3.19
N ASN A 102 -5.52 5.36 -2.45
CA ASN A 102 -6.04 6.52 -1.72
C ASN A 102 -5.49 6.58 -0.29
N PHE A 103 -4.99 5.44 0.21
CA PHE A 103 -4.40 5.30 1.52
C PHE A 103 -3.17 4.41 1.42
N VAL A 104 -2.04 4.89 1.94
CA VAL A 104 -0.79 4.15 2.04
C VAL A 104 -0.35 4.17 3.49
N ALA A 105 -0.04 3.01 4.07
CA ALA A 105 0.49 2.90 5.42
C ALA A 105 1.86 2.21 5.42
N CYS A 106 2.80 2.78 6.15
CA CYS A 106 4.13 2.22 6.39
C CYS A 106 4.29 1.92 7.88
N HIS A 107 4.33 0.64 8.23
CA HIS A 107 4.37 0.21 9.63
C HIS A 107 5.81 0.07 10.17
N GLN A 108 6.82 0.20 9.30
CA GLN A 108 8.24 0.11 9.67
C GLN A 108 9.01 1.28 9.11
N PHE A 109 9.52 2.15 9.98
CA PHE A 109 10.22 3.37 9.56
C PHE A 109 11.39 3.11 8.60
N GLN A 110 12.13 2.00 8.79
CA GLN A 110 13.24 1.60 7.93
C GLN A 110 12.90 1.39 6.44
N PHE A 111 11.62 1.34 6.06
CA PHE A 111 11.19 1.24 4.67
C PHE A 111 11.26 2.56 3.91
N VAL A 112 11.29 3.69 4.62
CA VAL A 112 11.40 5.05 4.05
C VAL A 112 12.57 5.17 3.08
N ASP A 113 13.72 4.57 3.40
CA ASP A 113 14.93 4.63 2.58
C ASP A 113 15.05 3.49 1.56
N ARG A 114 14.16 2.49 1.62
CA ARG A 114 14.32 1.22 0.90
C ARG A 114 13.26 0.97 -0.16
N LEU A 115 12.08 1.58 -0.03
CA LEU A 115 10.92 1.31 -0.88
C LEU A 115 10.29 2.62 -1.34
N ASP A 116 10.01 2.72 -2.64
CA ASP A 116 9.16 3.78 -3.16
C ASP A 116 7.68 3.44 -2.91
N MET A 117 7.25 3.57 -1.66
CA MET A 117 5.87 3.29 -1.25
C MET A 117 4.88 4.33 -1.77
N LEU A 118 5.38 5.53 -2.06
CA LEU A 118 4.54 6.66 -2.48
C LEU A 118 4.30 6.66 -3.98
N GLU A 119 5.01 5.86 -4.78
CA GLU A 119 4.74 5.63 -6.21
C GLU A 119 3.24 5.38 -6.45
N LEU A 120 2.66 4.46 -5.67
CA LEU A 120 1.24 4.07 -5.78
C LEU A 120 0.28 5.14 -5.25
N ALA A 121 0.74 6.14 -4.48
CA ALA A 121 -0.15 7.14 -3.90
C ALA A 121 -0.74 8.05 -4.98
N THR A 122 -2.07 8.19 -4.96
CA THR A 122 -2.79 9.17 -5.78
C THR A 122 -2.65 10.58 -5.21
N PRO A 123 -2.81 11.64 -6.03
CA PRO A 123 -2.85 13.00 -5.51
C PRO A 123 -3.92 13.17 -4.43
N GLY A 124 -3.56 13.80 -3.30
CA GLY A 124 -4.43 14.00 -2.14
C GLY A 124 -4.61 12.76 -1.25
N ALA A 125 -3.93 11.65 -1.53
CA ALA A 125 -3.99 10.44 -0.72
C ALA A 125 -3.44 10.65 0.69
N THR A 126 -3.86 9.78 1.60
CA THR A 126 -3.35 9.74 2.96
C THR A 126 -2.13 8.82 3.04
N PHE A 127 -1.05 9.31 3.65
CA PHE A 127 0.11 8.51 4.02
C PHE A 127 0.22 8.42 5.55
N LEU A 128 0.05 7.23 6.10
CA LEU A 128 0.21 6.93 7.52
C LEU A 128 1.58 6.30 7.75
N LEU A 129 2.39 6.90 8.61
CA LEU A 129 3.73 6.44 8.91
C LEU A 129 3.89 6.11 10.41
N ASN A 130 4.30 4.87 10.69
CA ASN A 130 4.90 4.54 11.98
C ASN A 130 6.34 5.05 12.03
N SER A 131 6.63 5.99 12.92
CA SER A 131 7.96 6.59 13.07
C SER A 131 8.30 6.81 14.54
N PRO A 132 9.56 6.59 14.95
CA PRO A 132 10.02 7.02 16.28
C PRO A 132 10.20 8.55 16.38
N PHE A 133 10.10 9.27 15.25
CA PHE A 133 10.24 10.72 15.19
C PHE A 133 8.87 11.40 15.26
N SER A 134 8.82 12.58 15.86
CA SER A 134 7.61 13.40 15.86
C SER A 134 7.29 13.93 14.45
N ALA A 135 6.07 14.44 14.26
CA ALA A 135 5.66 15.04 12.99
C ALA A 135 6.56 16.22 12.55
N ASP A 136 7.13 16.96 13.51
CA ASP A 136 8.01 18.10 13.25
C ASP A 136 9.43 17.67 12.85
N GLU A 137 9.87 16.49 13.29
CA GLU A 137 11.22 15.99 13.08
C GLU A 137 11.31 15.03 11.88
N VAL A 138 10.26 14.27 11.62
CA VAL A 138 10.28 13.17 10.63
C VAL A 138 10.57 13.66 9.22
N TRP A 139 10.18 14.90 8.90
CA TRP A 139 10.42 15.51 7.59
C TRP A 139 11.90 15.49 7.23
N GLN A 140 12.78 15.80 8.19
CA GLN A 140 14.24 15.84 7.98
C GLN A 140 14.85 14.45 7.76
N GLN A 141 14.12 13.40 8.12
CA GLN A 141 14.56 12.01 7.97
C GLN A 141 14.15 11.43 6.62
N PHE A 142 13.28 12.10 5.86
CA PHE A 142 12.85 11.61 4.55
C PHE A 142 13.89 11.85 3.46
N PRO A 143 14.12 10.89 2.56
CA PRO A 143 14.82 11.12 1.30
C PRO A 143 14.15 12.26 0.51
N VAL A 144 14.97 13.04 -0.19
CA VAL A 144 14.51 14.17 -1.02
C VAL A 144 13.42 13.73 -2.02
N ALA A 145 13.57 12.55 -2.62
CA ALA A 145 12.57 12.00 -3.55
C ALA A 145 11.19 11.79 -2.87
N MET A 146 11.17 11.28 -1.63
CA MET A 146 9.94 11.10 -0.88
C MET A 146 9.30 12.45 -0.51
N GLN A 147 10.10 13.42 -0.05
CA GLN A 147 9.63 14.78 0.23
C GLN A 147 8.99 15.43 -1.02
N GLN A 148 9.62 15.27 -2.18
CA GLN A 148 9.11 15.77 -3.45
C GLN A 148 7.76 15.13 -3.80
N GLN A 149 7.65 13.81 -3.69
CA GLN A 149 6.37 13.12 -3.93
C GLN A 149 5.27 13.57 -2.96
N LEU A 150 5.58 13.76 -1.67
CA LEU A 150 4.62 14.27 -0.68
C LEU A 150 4.07 15.64 -1.08
N ILE A 151 4.94 16.55 -1.54
CA ILE A 151 4.57 17.91 -1.96
C ILE A 151 3.78 17.89 -3.27
N GLU A 152 4.31 17.27 -4.31
CA GLU A 152 3.73 17.28 -5.66
C GLU A 152 2.35 16.63 -5.69
N LYS A 153 2.22 15.50 -4.98
CA LYS A 153 0.95 14.78 -4.85
C LYS A 153 0.05 15.38 -3.77
N LYS A 154 0.49 16.39 -3.02
CA LYS A 154 -0.27 17.02 -1.91
C LYS A 154 -0.82 16.00 -0.93
N LEU A 155 0.04 15.07 -0.50
CA LEU A 155 -0.35 13.98 0.37
C LEU A 155 -0.63 14.47 1.79
N LYS A 156 -1.56 13.79 2.47
CA LYS A 156 -1.86 14.02 3.88
C LYS A 156 -1.00 13.07 4.71
N LEU A 157 0.10 13.58 5.26
CA LEU A 157 1.00 12.82 6.12
C LEU A 157 0.45 12.77 7.55
N TYR A 158 0.32 11.56 8.09
CA TYR A 158 0.04 11.28 9.49
C TYR A 158 1.16 10.45 10.07
N VAL A 159 1.62 10.80 11.26
CA VAL A 159 2.78 10.18 11.91
C VAL A 159 2.38 9.72 13.30
N VAL A 160 2.75 8.50 13.65
CA VAL A 160 2.52 7.93 14.97
C VAL A 160 3.76 7.15 15.41
N ASP A 161 4.16 7.32 16.67
CA ASP A 161 5.10 6.39 17.31
C ASP A 161 4.31 5.23 17.92
N ALA A 162 4.03 4.23 17.09
CA ALA A 162 3.20 3.11 17.51
C ALA A 162 3.90 2.23 18.56
N ALA A 163 5.23 2.22 18.58
CA ALA A 163 6.00 1.47 19.57
C ALA A 163 5.85 2.11 20.96
N LYS A 164 5.96 3.43 21.04
CA LYS A 164 5.72 4.19 22.27
C LYS A 164 4.29 4.02 22.77
N VAL A 165 3.29 4.22 21.90
CA VAL A 165 1.88 4.04 22.26
C VAL A 165 1.60 2.61 22.75
N ALA A 166 2.14 1.60 22.07
CA ALA A 166 2.00 0.21 22.49
C ALA A 166 2.67 -0.06 23.85
N SER A 167 3.84 0.52 24.11
CA SER A 167 4.54 0.40 25.39
C SER A 167 3.74 1.05 26.53
N ASP A 168 3.29 2.28 26.33
CA ASP A 168 2.52 3.05 27.32
C ASP A 168 1.19 2.35 27.67
N ALA A 169 0.60 1.63 26.70
CA ALA A 169 -0.60 0.81 26.87
C ALA A 169 -0.34 -0.63 27.39
N GLY A 170 0.91 -1.03 27.64
CA GLY A 170 1.24 -2.37 28.14
C GLY A 170 1.14 -3.50 27.10
N LEU A 171 1.20 -3.19 25.81
CA LEU A 171 1.06 -4.14 24.69
C LEU A 171 2.40 -4.79 24.26
N ALA A 172 3.44 -4.71 25.09
CA ALA A 172 4.76 -5.30 24.84
C ALA A 172 5.36 -4.98 23.45
N GLY A 173 5.17 -3.75 22.98
CA GLY A 173 5.69 -3.27 21.69
C GLY A 173 4.97 -3.81 20.44
N ARG A 174 3.80 -4.46 20.59
CA ARG A 174 2.98 -4.90 19.46
C ARG A 174 2.25 -3.72 18.85
N ILE A 175 2.73 -3.25 17.70
CA ILE A 175 2.22 -2.06 17.02
C ILE A 175 0.92 -2.31 16.21
N ASN A 176 0.56 -3.56 15.96
CA ASN A 176 -0.52 -3.92 15.04
C ASN A 176 -1.88 -3.32 15.43
N THR A 177 -2.25 -3.34 16.71
CA THR A 177 -3.49 -2.72 17.20
C THR A 177 -3.47 -1.20 17.06
N VAL A 178 -2.33 -0.57 17.35
CA VAL A 178 -2.17 0.88 17.24
C VAL A 178 -2.31 1.34 15.80
N MET A 179 -1.63 0.65 14.86
CA MET A 179 -1.70 0.97 13.44
C MET A 179 -3.04 0.63 12.78
N GLN A 180 -3.85 -0.22 13.43
CA GLN A 180 -5.20 -0.56 12.97
C GLN A 180 -6.25 0.49 13.37
N THR A 181 -5.99 1.23 14.45
CA THR A 181 -6.95 2.20 15.03
C THR A 181 -6.99 3.48 14.21
#